data_AF-A0A845FVG0-F1
#
_entry.id   AF-A0A845FVG0-F1
#
_cell.length_a   1.000
_cell.length_b   1.000
_cell.length_c   1.000
_cell.angle_alpha   90.00
_cell.angle_beta   90.00
_cell.angle_gamma   90.00
#
_symmetry.space_group_name_H-M   'P 1'
#
loop_
_entity.id
_entity.type
_entity.pdbx_description
1 polymer ?
#
loop_
_entity_poly.entity_id
_entity_poly.type
_entity_poly.pdbx_seq_one_letter_code
_entity_poly.pdbx_strand_id
1 'polypeptide(L)'
;MKNPCRCAVTLMLLCGPVSLLGGCASNHDKQSATDPASLYCAHYLIYDMCVQDLDKDGGTDLMYFQDTGEVFMYDQSWQQAVYSDFELHPCVQVMDDDMKQASSRLLTLPRQHSFMKKMAIQQSLLEHYSRYSSRVRACKEALAATAPAEAPFGDGDLNNF
;
A
#
# COMPACT_ATOMS: atom_id res chain seq x y z
N MET A 1 -26.92 -14.74 39.82
CA MET A 1 -25.72 -15.39 40.38
C MET A 1 -24.65 -15.32 39.29
N LYS A 2 -23.43 -14.77 39.39
CA LYS A 2 -22.68 -13.92 40.34
C LYS A 2 -21.69 -13.08 39.48
N ASN A 3 -21.14 -11.91 39.79
CA ASN A 3 -21.39 -10.79 40.74
C ASN A 3 -20.65 -9.55 40.12
N PRO A 4 -21.07 -8.29 40.34
CA PRO A 4 -20.40 -7.13 39.73
C PRO A 4 -19.10 -6.74 40.46
N CYS A 5 -18.04 -6.44 39.69
CA CYS A 5 -16.78 -5.93 40.25
C CYS A 5 -16.89 -4.42 40.50
N ARG A 6 -16.57 -3.98 41.73
CA ARG A 6 -16.75 -2.59 42.18
C ARG A 6 -15.43 -1.82 42.00
N CYS A 7 -15.32 -0.96 41.00
CA CYS A 7 -14.29 0.07 40.97
C CYS A 7 -14.82 1.34 41.65
N ALA A 8 -14.56 1.46 42.96
CA ALA A 8 -14.68 2.74 43.65
C ALA A 8 -13.43 3.59 43.33
N VAL A 9 -13.62 4.73 42.67
CA VAL A 9 -12.60 5.77 42.55
C VAL A 9 -13.20 7.06 43.11
N THR A 10 -12.64 7.49 44.23
CA THR A 10 -13.20 8.52 45.10
C THR A 10 -12.57 9.88 44.82
N LEU A 11 -13.43 10.87 44.59
CA LEU A 11 -13.23 12.31 44.81
C LEU A 11 -12.32 13.10 43.86
N MET A 12 -12.89 14.20 43.35
CA MET A 12 -12.19 15.28 42.64
C MET A 12 -11.17 15.99 43.54
N LEU A 13 -10.04 16.39 42.95
CA LEU A 13 -9.27 17.55 43.39
C LEU A 13 -8.74 18.27 42.14
N LEU A 14 -9.10 19.54 42.00
CA LEU A 14 -8.86 20.34 40.79
C LEU A 14 -7.44 20.93 40.73
N CYS A 15 -7.10 21.38 39.51
CA CYS A 15 -6.15 22.45 39.17
C CYS A 15 -4.70 22.04 38.82
N GLY A 16 -4.49 21.70 37.55
CA GLY A 16 -3.19 21.67 36.89
C GLY A 16 -3.32 21.25 35.42
N PRO A 17 -3.03 22.10 34.42
CA PRO A 17 -3.12 21.73 33.01
C PRO A 17 -1.88 20.93 32.59
N VAL A 18 -1.82 19.66 32.96
CA VAL A 18 -0.83 18.73 32.41
C VAL A 18 -1.39 18.17 31.12
N SER A 19 -0.83 18.61 30.00
CA SER A 19 -1.18 18.16 28.66
C SER A 19 -1.01 16.64 28.54
N LEU A 20 -2.14 15.92 28.54
CA LEU A 20 -2.18 14.51 28.18
C LEU A 20 -1.86 14.39 26.69
N LEU A 21 -0.59 14.10 26.37
CA LEU A 21 -0.20 13.54 25.08
C LEU A 21 -0.78 12.13 24.97
N GLY A 22 -2.06 12.07 24.60
CA GLY A 22 -2.73 10.85 24.17
C GLY A 22 -2.13 10.39 22.85
N GLY A 23 -0.98 9.71 22.92
CA GLY A 23 -0.41 9.04 21.75
C GLY A 23 -1.38 7.95 21.28
N CYS A 24 -1.87 8.08 20.04
CA CYS A 24 -2.57 7.00 19.38
C CYS A 24 -1.58 5.83 19.16
N ALA A 25 -1.55 4.90 20.11
CA ALA A 25 -1.00 3.58 19.85
C ALA A 25 -1.91 2.92 18.83
N SER A 26 -1.53 2.95 17.55
CA SER A 26 -2.17 2.12 16.53
C SER A 26 -2.12 0.69 17.02
N ASN A 27 -3.30 0.11 17.29
CA ASN A 27 -3.44 -1.29 17.64
C ASN A 27 -2.97 -2.09 16.42
N HIS A 28 -1.70 -2.50 16.45
CA HIS A 28 -1.16 -3.34 15.40
C HIS A 28 -1.77 -4.72 15.60
N ASP A 29 -2.86 -4.97 14.88
CA ASP A 29 -3.78 -6.04 15.19
C ASP A 29 -3.06 -7.38 15.27
N LYS A 30 -3.47 -8.22 16.21
CA LYS A 30 -2.85 -9.54 16.44
C LYS A 30 -3.37 -10.55 15.42
N GLN A 31 -3.18 -10.24 14.13
CA GLN A 31 -3.32 -11.19 13.03
C GLN A 31 -2.61 -12.50 13.44
N SER A 32 -3.41 -13.56 13.57
CA SER A 32 -2.94 -14.90 13.88
C SER A 32 -1.94 -15.33 12.81
N ALA A 33 -0.90 -16.08 13.19
CA ALA A 33 0.16 -16.50 12.26
C ALA A 33 -0.28 -17.59 11.26
N THR A 34 -1.59 -17.87 11.18
CA THR A 34 -2.20 -18.99 10.45
C THR A 34 -3.19 -18.53 9.38
N ASP A 35 -3.75 -17.32 9.49
CA ASP A 35 -4.71 -16.77 8.52
C ASP A 35 -3.97 -15.80 7.58
N PRO A 36 -4.23 -15.83 6.25
CA PRO A 36 -3.69 -14.83 5.34
C PRO A 36 -4.11 -13.42 5.80
N ALA A 37 -3.18 -12.47 5.70
CA ALA A 37 -3.50 -11.07 5.93
C ALA A 37 -4.25 -10.54 4.71
N SER A 38 -5.43 -9.93 4.91
CA SER A 38 -6.21 -9.35 3.80
C SER A 38 -5.54 -8.09 3.19
N LEU A 39 -4.45 -7.63 3.78
CA LEU A 39 -3.66 -6.48 3.35
C LEU A 39 -2.21 -6.66 3.77
N TYR A 40 -1.28 -6.47 2.83
CA TYR A 40 0.15 -6.40 3.10
C TYR A 40 0.74 -5.16 2.42
N CYS A 41 1.34 -4.26 3.21
CA CYS A 41 2.06 -3.08 2.69
C CYS A 41 3.55 -3.18 3.02
N ALA A 42 4.41 -2.84 2.06
CA ALA A 42 5.83 -2.59 2.32
C ALA A 42 6.47 -1.72 1.23
N HIS A 43 7.68 -1.27 1.49
CA HIS A 43 8.50 -0.58 0.51
C HIS A 43 9.10 -1.57 -0.51
N TYR A 44 8.83 -1.35 -1.80
CA TYR A 44 9.38 -2.13 -2.91
C TYR A 44 10.08 -1.19 -3.90
N LEU A 45 11.38 -1.41 -4.10
CA LEU A 45 12.26 -0.59 -4.94
C LEU A 45 12.36 0.88 -4.45
N ILE A 46 11.46 1.73 -4.94
CA ILE A 46 11.37 3.16 -4.66
C ILE A 46 9.94 3.61 -4.29
N TYR A 47 8.99 2.66 -4.21
CA TYR A 47 7.58 2.92 -3.98
C TYR A 47 7.11 2.21 -2.71
N ASP A 48 6.35 2.92 -1.88
CA ASP A 48 5.52 2.29 -0.85
C ASP A 48 4.25 1.78 -1.52
N MET A 49 4.00 0.47 -1.43
CA MET A 49 2.88 -0.17 -2.09
C MET A 49 2.22 -1.22 -1.19
N CYS A 50 0.92 -1.38 -1.41
CA CYS A 50 0.05 -2.27 -0.69
C CYS A 50 -0.56 -3.30 -1.65
N VAL A 51 -0.78 -4.49 -1.12
CA VAL A 51 -1.31 -5.67 -1.81
C VAL A 51 -2.51 -6.12 -1.00
N GLN A 52 -3.67 -6.22 -1.65
CA GLN A 52 -4.95 -6.41 -0.97
C GLN A 52 -5.73 -7.60 -1.54
N ASP A 53 -6.43 -8.25 -0.61
CA ASP A 53 -7.32 -9.40 -0.78
C ASP A 53 -8.68 -8.96 -0.24
N LEU A 54 -9.67 -8.88 -1.14
CA LEU A 54 -10.97 -8.25 -0.88
C LEU A 54 -11.99 -9.24 -0.33
N ASP A 55 -11.98 -10.50 -0.80
CA ASP A 55 -12.90 -11.56 -0.35
C ASP A 55 -12.31 -12.49 0.72
N LYS A 56 -10.99 -12.42 0.95
CA LYS A 56 -10.20 -13.20 1.92
C LYS A 56 -9.95 -14.65 1.48
N ASP A 57 -9.86 -14.91 0.18
CA ASP A 57 -9.47 -16.23 -0.35
C ASP A 57 -7.94 -16.52 -0.22
N GLY A 58 -7.13 -15.52 0.15
CA GLY A 58 -5.68 -15.58 0.24
C GLY A 58 -4.95 -15.17 -1.05
N GLY A 59 -5.70 -14.75 -2.06
CA GLY A 59 -5.26 -14.23 -3.34
C GLY A 59 -5.13 -12.71 -3.35
N THR A 60 -4.21 -12.18 -4.17
CA THR A 60 -4.17 -10.74 -4.43
C THR A 60 -5.20 -10.37 -5.49
N ASP A 61 -6.06 -9.42 -5.16
CA ASP A 61 -7.06 -8.87 -6.07
C ASP A 61 -6.62 -7.53 -6.65
N LEU A 62 -5.91 -6.71 -5.85
CA LEU A 62 -5.37 -5.43 -6.30
C LEU A 62 -4.08 -5.02 -5.59
N MET A 63 -3.35 -4.14 -6.25
CA MET A 63 -2.10 -3.54 -5.79
C MET A 63 -2.18 -2.02 -5.99
N TYR A 64 -1.95 -1.26 -4.93
CA TYR A 64 -2.10 0.20 -4.91
C TYR A 64 -0.90 0.90 -4.27
N PHE A 65 -0.64 2.15 -4.68
CA PHE A 65 0.41 2.98 -4.09
C PHE A 65 -0.04 3.51 -2.73
N GLN A 66 0.80 3.40 -1.70
CA GLN A 66 0.41 3.71 -0.32
C GLN A 66 0.22 5.23 -0.09
N ASP A 67 0.88 6.07 -0.88
CA ASP A 67 0.85 7.53 -0.80
C ASP A 67 -0.35 8.14 -1.53
N THR A 68 -0.66 7.69 -2.75
CA THR A 68 -1.81 8.20 -3.53
C THR A 68 -3.10 7.41 -3.32
N GLY A 69 -3.02 6.13 -2.93
CA GLY A 69 -4.15 5.21 -2.92
C GLY A 69 -4.51 4.63 -4.29
N GLU A 70 -3.85 5.07 -5.37
CA GLU A 70 -4.19 4.65 -6.73
C GLU A 70 -3.83 3.19 -7.00
N VAL A 71 -4.78 2.44 -7.55
CA VAL A 71 -4.58 1.07 -8.02
C VAL A 71 -3.73 1.09 -9.29
N PHE A 72 -2.60 0.38 -9.27
CA PHE A 72 -1.68 0.27 -10.40
C PHE A 72 -1.64 -1.14 -10.99
N MET A 73 -2.06 -2.18 -10.26
CA MET A 73 -2.37 -3.51 -10.83
C MET A 73 -3.63 -4.12 -10.19
N TYR A 74 -4.42 -4.87 -10.96
CA TYR A 74 -5.60 -5.58 -10.46
C TYR A 74 -5.87 -6.91 -11.19
N ASP A 75 -6.60 -7.83 -10.56
CA ASP A 75 -7.08 -9.08 -11.16
C ASP A 75 -8.31 -8.81 -12.05
N GLN A 76 -8.32 -9.38 -13.25
CA GLN A 76 -9.37 -9.21 -14.25
C GLN A 76 -10.80 -9.48 -13.75
N SER A 77 -10.98 -10.40 -12.80
CA SER A 77 -12.27 -10.73 -12.18
C SER A 77 -12.82 -9.59 -11.31
N TRP A 78 -11.94 -8.78 -10.73
CA TRP A 78 -12.30 -7.63 -9.89
C TRP A 78 -12.44 -6.31 -10.65
N GLN A 79 -12.25 -6.31 -11.98
CA GLN A 79 -12.27 -5.08 -12.80
C GLN A 79 -13.50 -4.21 -12.52
N GLN A 80 -14.70 -4.78 -12.38
CA GLN A 80 -15.91 -3.98 -12.16
C GLN A 80 -15.87 -3.20 -10.83
N ALA A 81 -15.42 -3.83 -9.75
CA ALA A 81 -15.30 -3.20 -8.43
C ALA A 81 -14.14 -2.19 -8.40
N VAL A 82 -13.00 -2.53 -9.02
CA VAL A 82 -11.85 -1.63 -9.11
C VAL A 82 -12.21 -0.34 -9.86
N TYR A 83 -13.01 -0.42 -10.93
CA TYR A 83 -13.43 0.75 -11.70
C TYR A 83 -14.57 1.57 -11.05
N SER A 84 -15.28 1.03 -10.05
CA SER A 84 -16.35 1.76 -9.35
C SER A 84 -15.89 2.36 -8.03
N ASP A 85 -15.00 1.67 -7.30
CA ASP A 85 -14.75 1.93 -5.88
C ASP A 85 -13.33 2.49 -5.61
N PHE A 86 -12.44 2.48 -6.59
CA PHE A 86 -11.03 2.88 -6.44
C PHE A 86 -10.60 3.90 -7.50
N GLU A 87 -9.60 4.72 -7.15
CA GLU A 87 -8.88 5.54 -8.13
C GLU A 87 -7.83 4.69 -8.84
N LEU A 88 -7.71 4.82 -10.17
CA LEU A 88 -6.79 4.02 -10.98
C LEU A 88 -5.65 4.90 -11.47
N HIS A 89 -4.41 4.45 -11.25
CA HIS A 89 -3.25 5.11 -11.81
C HIS A 89 -3.33 5.08 -13.35
N PRO A 90 -3.00 6.17 -14.08
CA PRO A 90 -3.18 6.25 -15.54
C PRO A 90 -2.53 5.13 -16.37
N CYS A 91 -1.50 4.46 -15.83
CA CYS A 91 -0.83 3.31 -16.45
C CYS A 91 -1.18 1.95 -15.82
N VAL A 92 -2.33 1.82 -15.17
CA VAL A 92 -2.82 0.59 -14.52
C VAL A 92 -2.72 -0.64 -15.43
N GLN A 93 -2.41 -1.81 -14.86
CA GLN A 93 -2.26 -3.07 -15.59
C GLN A 93 -3.15 -4.17 -15.00
N VAL A 94 -3.60 -5.11 -15.84
CA VAL A 94 -4.23 -6.36 -15.39
C VAL A 94 -3.13 -7.36 -15.02
N MET A 95 -3.22 -7.97 -13.84
CA MET A 95 -2.32 -9.04 -13.40
C MET A 95 -2.53 -10.32 -14.23
N ASP A 96 -1.44 -10.99 -14.56
CA ASP A 96 -1.44 -12.38 -15.04
C ASP A 96 -1.40 -13.35 -13.85
N ASP A 97 -1.70 -14.63 -14.09
CA ASP A 97 -1.77 -15.65 -13.03
C ASP A 97 -0.45 -15.75 -12.23
N ASP A 98 0.68 -15.57 -12.90
CA ASP A 98 2.01 -15.57 -12.28
C ASP A 98 2.20 -14.36 -11.35
N MET A 99 1.82 -13.15 -11.80
CA MET A 99 1.87 -11.95 -10.97
C MET A 99 0.94 -12.08 -9.76
N LYS A 100 -0.30 -12.54 -9.95
CA LYS A 100 -1.22 -12.82 -8.84
C LYS A 100 -0.61 -13.84 -7.87
N GLN A 101 -0.09 -14.95 -8.35
CA GLN A 101 0.54 -15.95 -7.48
C GLN A 101 1.76 -15.38 -6.73
N ALA A 102 2.57 -14.54 -7.36
CA ALA A 102 3.73 -13.90 -6.74
C ALA A 102 3.34 -12.88 -5.66
N SER A 103 2.28 -12.09 -5.88
CA SER A 103 1.78 -11.09 -4.92
C SER A 103 1.02 -11.73 -3.76
N SER A 104 0.23 -12.79 -3.98
CA SER A 104 -0.46 -13.55 -2.91
C SER A 104 0.49 -14.12 -1.86
N ARG A 105 1.74 -14.39 -2.23
CA ARG A 105 2.80 -14.82 -1.29
C ARG A 105 3.17 -13.76 -0.26
N LEU A 106 2.77 -12.50 -0.45
CA LEU A 106 2.94 -11.42 0.54
C LEU A 106 1.87 -11.47 1.63
N LEU A 107 0.62 -11.76 1.27
CA LEU A 107 -0.50 -11.92 2.20
C LEU A 107 -0.24 -13.05 3.22
N THR A 108 0.55 -14.05 2.81
CA THR A 108 0.96 -15.20 3.61
C THR A 108 2.34 -15.05 4.29
N LEU A 109 2.89 -13.84 4.42
CA LEU A 109 4.14 -13.58 5.15
C LEU A 109 3.93 -13.27 6.64
N PRO A 110 4.31 -14.19 7.57
CA PRO A 110 4.52 -13.84 8.97
C PRO A 110 5.46 -12.64 9.16
N ARG A 111 5.01 -11.66 9.97
CA ARG A 111 5.75 -10.41 10.30
C ARG A 111 7.21 -10.64 10.70
N GLN A 112 7.51 -11.76 11.36
CA GLN A 112 8.82 -12.12 11.93
C GLN A 112 9.73 -13.00 11.03
N HIS A 113 9.48 -13.06 9.72
CA HIS A 113 10.31 -13.90 8.83
C HIS A 113 11.72 -13.36 8.52
N SER A 114 12.64 -14.30 8.28
CA SER A 114 14.00 -14.05 7.80
C SER A 114 14.01 -13.17 6.54
N PHE A 115 14.94 -12.20 6.52
CA PHE A 115 15.22 -11.31 5.40
C PHE A 115 15.29 -12.04 4.05
N MET A 116 15.90 -13.23 4.01
CA MET A 116 16.03 -14.04 2.79
C MET A 116 14.68 -14.42 2.17
N LYS A 117 13.64 -14.68 2.97
CA LYS A 117 12.30 -14.98 2.43
C LYS A 117 11.64 -13.75 1.80
N LYS A 118 11.82 -12.57 2.41
CA LYS A 118 11.29 -11.30 1.87
C LYS A 118 11.99 -10.97 0.55
N MET A 119 13.33 -11.07 0.51
CA MET A 119 14.13 -10.90 -0.72
C MET A 119 13.71 -11.86 -1.84
N ALA A 120 13.44 -13.13 -1.54
CA ALA A 120 13.02 -14.11 -2.55
C ALA A 120 11.65 -13.79 -3.17
N ILE A 121 10.70 -13.24 -2.40
CA ILE A 121 9.41 -12.81 -2.94
C ILE A 121 9.54 -11.47 -3.68
N GLN A 122 10.35 -10.53 -3.16
CA GLN A 122 10.71 -9.30 -3.87
C GLN A 122 11.33 -9.56 -5.25
N GLN A 123 12.25 -10.51 -5.34
CA GLN A 123 12.86 -10.93 -6.61
C GLN A 123 11.83 -11.53 -7.57
N SER A 124 10.97 -12.43 -7.09
CA SER A 124 9.89 -13.03 -7.88
C SER A 124 8.91 -11.97 -8.41
N LEU A 125 8.49 -11.02 -7.57
CA LEU A 125 7.64 -9.90 -8.00
C LEU A 125 8.30 -9.04 -9.07
N LEU A 126 9.58 -8.70 -8.91
CA LEU A 126 10.35 -7.95 -9.91
C LEU A 126 10.47 -8.71 -11.24
N GLU A 127 10.70 -10.02 -11.18
CA GLU A 127 10.79 -10.90 -12.34
C GLU A 127 9.47 -10.91 -13.14
N HIS A 128 8.33 -11.13 -12.49
CA HIS A 128 7.03 -11.08 -13.16
C HIS A 128 6.67 -9.66 -13.61
N TYR A 129 7.03 -8.62 -12.83
CA TYR A 129 6.80 -7.22 -13.20
C TYR A 129 7.58 -6.80 -14.47
N SER A 130 8.71 -7.44 -14.77
CA SER A 130 9.49 -7.17 -15.98
C SER A 130 8.66 -7.25 -17.27
N ARG A 131 7.64 -8.13 -17.31
CA ARG A 131 6.68 -8.30 -18.42
C ARG A 131 5.84 -7.05 -18.71
N TYR A 132 5.61 -6.24 -17.68
CA TYR A 132 4.81 -5.01 -17.71
C TYR A 132 5.66 -3.77 -17.99
N SER A 133 6.97 -3.84 -17.71
CA SER A 133 7.89 -2.69 -17.73
C SER A 133 7.84 -1.89 -19.04
N SER A 134 7.73 -2.56 -20.20
CA SER A 134 7.65 -1.91 -21.51
C SER A 134 6.36 -1.13 -21.71
N ARG A 135 5.21 -1.70 -21.32
CA ARG A 135 3.89 -1.05 -21.40
C ARG A 135 3.78 0.13 -20.44
N VAL A 136 4.20 -0.06 -19.18
CA VAL A 136 4.19 0.99 -18.16
C VAL A 136 5.12 2.14 -18.55
N ARG A 137 6.33 1.85 -19.07
CA ARG A 137 7.24 2.89 -19.57
C ARG A 137 6.65 3.66 -20.74
N ALA A 138 6.13 2.98 -21.77
CA ALA A 138 5.51 3.64 -22.92
C ALA A 138 4.31 4.52 -22.53
N CYS A 139 3.51 4.08 -21.56
CA CYS A 139 2.43 4.90 -21.01
C CYS A 139 2.96 6.14 -20.26
N LYS A 140 3.97 6.00 -19.39
CA LYS A 140 4.59 7.14 -18.70
C LYS A 140 5.22 8.15 -19.68
N GLU A 141 5.89 7.66 -20.73
CA GLU A 141 6.45 8.50 -21.81
C GLU A 141 5.35 9.25 -22.57
N ALA A 142 4.22 8.61 -22.88
CA ALA A 142 3.08 9.25 -23.53
C ALA A 142 2.43 10.33 -22.66
N LEU A 143 2.24 10.06 -21.36
CA LEU A 143 1.71 11.04 -20.40
C LEU A 143 2.63 12.25 -20.26
N ALA A 144 3.94 12.04 -20.15
CA ALA A 144 4.94 13.10 -20.10
C ALA A 144 4.95 13.96 -21.39
N ALA A 145 4.72 13.36 -22.57
CA ALA A 145 4.59 14.09 -23.82
C ALA A 145 3.30 14.93 -23.93
N THR A 146 2.26 14.61 -23.14
CA THR A 146 1.03 15.41 -23.03
C THR A 146 1.03 16.42 -21.89
N ALA A 147 2.01 16.36 -21.00
CA ALA A 147 2.17 17.38 -19.97
C ALA A 147 2.47 18.73 -20.63
N PRO A 148 1.89 19.85 -20.14
CA PRO A 148 2.31 21.16 -20.60
C PRO A 148 3.81 21.31 -20.34
N ALA A 149 4.53 21.91 -21.29
CA ALA A 149 5.95 22.15 -21.11
C ALA A 149 6.15 23.10 -19.92
N GLU A 150 6.58 22.55 -18.78
CA GLU A 150 7.17 23.31 -17.69
C GLU A 150 8.19 24.28 -18.31
N ALA A 151 8.02 25.57 -18.07
CA ALA A 151 8.95 26.56 -18.60
C ALA A 151 10.37 26.17 -18.12
N PRO A 152 11.35 26.03 -19.04
CA PRO A 152 12.67 25.55 -18.64
C PRO A 152 13.21 26.47 -17.56
N PHE A 153 13.72 25.88 -16.46
CA PHE A 153 14.36 26.61 -15.36
C PHE A 153 15.45 27.51 -15.94
N GLY A 154 15.11 28.79 -16.03
CA GLY A 154 15.79 29.82 -16.79
C GLY A 154 15.26 31.14 -16.27
N ASP A 155 15.67 31.46 -15.05
CA ASP A 155 15.62 32.80 -14.51
C ASP A 155 16.24 33.78 -15.51
N GLY A 156 15.42 34.71 -16.01
CA GLY A 156 15.78 35.64 -17.08
C GLY A 156 16.82 36.70 -16.69
N ASP A 157 17.46 36.54 -15.53
CA ASP A 157 18.23 37.56 -14.81
C ASP A 157 19.71 37.63 -15.25
N LEU A 158 20.14 36.79 -16.22
CA LEU A 158 21.52 36.76 -16.74
C LEU A 158 21.78 37.67 -17.96
N ASN A 159 20.78 38.41 -18.46
CA ASN A 159 20.92 39.27 -19.65
C ASN A 159 21.15 40.76 -19.34
N ASN A 160 21.73 41.11 -18.19
CA ASN A 160 21.90 42.52 -17.78
C ASN A 160 23.23 42.80 -17.05
N PHE A 161 24.34 42.36 -17.64
CA PHE A 161 25.73 42.71 -17.27
C PHE A 161 26.55 43.04 -18.53
#